data_AF-A0AAN5MEG7-F1
#
_entry.id   AF-A0AAN5MEG7-F1
#
_cell.length_a   1.000
_cell.length_b   1.000
_cell.length_c   1.000
_cell.angle_alpha   90.00
_cell.angle_beta   90.00
_cell.angle_gamma   90.00
#
_symmetry.space_group_name_H-M   'P 1'
#
loop_
_entity.id
_entity.type
_entity.pdbx_description
1 polymer ?
#
loop_
_entity_poly.entity_id
_entity_poly.type
_entity_poly.pdbx_seq_one_letter_code
_entity_poly.pdbx_strand_id
1 'polypeptide(L)'
;MNTSDHDIYGVEFDPIFSEVEAILTQSEESANPLSGEDELPQINWITISEKTSELLYQYKDLRVLLWSLRANLYIDGISSLFSGIKTLNELIENNSELLYPKSEDGDIRSGHAAALGWLSASQCISELKLTKITADHHYTLNDIASIDSGEIRDNYATSLSALLTSLTNSDDINISNISGHFSSVIQSLDKIEEYANHYTDGYILDCSALKQFLTRCISTLNQLASFSDTDTHSEPQESLSDGSNPETPVTASLSGPVRMTDITLRSRQEVLIMLDCILDYFQRYEPSHPVPIFIQRSKQMIGMDFASIVEKLLPESVSTLQQFTGK
;
A
#
# COMPACT_ATOMS: atom_id res chain seq x y z
N MET A 1 14.06 -38.38 27.53
CA MET A 1 14.58 -38.14 26.17
C MET A 1 13.43 -38.38 25.22
N ASN A 2 12.64 -37.35 24.97
CA ASN A 2 11.57 -37.34 23.99
C ASN A 2 11.78 -36.04 23.23
N THR A 3 12.80 -35.99 22.39
CA THR A 3 12.92 -34.95 21.36
C THR A 3 11.78 -35.23 20.40
N SER A 4 10.69 -34.50 20.59
CA SER A 4 9.46 -34.59 19.79
C SER A 4 9.79 -34.49 18.30
N ASP A 5 9.09 -35.25 17.47
CA ASP A 5 9.20 -35.21 15.99
C ASP A 5 9.17 -33.79 15.38
N HIS A 6 8.70 -32.80 16.15
CA HIS A 6 8.71 -31.36 15.84
C HIS A 6 10.13 -30.79 15.56
N ASP A 7 11.19 -31.35 16.17
CA ASP A 7 12.57 -30.90 15.96
C ASP A 7 13.16 -31.31 14.59
N ILE A 8 12.52 -32.26 13.90
CA ILE A 8 12.99 -32.79 12.62
C ILE A 8 12.18 -32.21 11.47
N TYR A 9 10.84 -32.19 11.60
CA TYR A 9 9.94 -31.86 10.50
C TYR A 9 9.39 -30.43 10.53
N GLY A 10 9.60 -29.67 11.61
CA GLY A 10 9.09 -28.30 11.70
C GLY A 10 7.58 -28.25 11.51
N VAL A 11 7.13 -27.44 10.54
CA VAL A 11 5.71 -27.14 10.28
C VAL A 11 4.98 -28.17 9.39
N GLU A 12 5.68 -29.14 8.79
CA GLU A 12 5.13 -30.00 7.71
C GLU A 12 3.87 -30.79 8.10
N PHE A 13 3.72 -31.14 9.38
CA PHE A 13 2.57 -31.90 9.89
C PHE A 13 1.61 -31.06 10.74
N ASP A 14 1.81 -29.75 10.81
CA ASP A 14 0.91 -28.85 11.50
C ASP A 14 -0.32 -28.57 10.62
N PRO A 15 -1.56 -28.83 11.10
CA PRO A 15 -2.76 -28.59 10.29
C PRO A 15 -2.94 -27.12 9.89
N ILE A 16 -2.44 -26.18 10.68
CA ILE A 16 -2.50 -24.73 10.36
C ILE A 16 -1.63 -24.44 9.14
N PHE A 17 -0.47 -25.09 9.01
CA PHE A 17 0.41 -24.92 7.86
C PHE A 17 -0.30 -25.34 6.56
N SER A 18 -0.87 -26.55 6.53
CA SER A 18 -1.60 -27.04 5.35
C SER A 18 -2.83 -26.19 5.02
N GLU A 19 -3.52 -25.65 6.03
CA GLU A 19 -4.65 -24.75 5.81
C GLU A 19 -4.22 -23.43 5.16
N VAL A 20 -3.16 -22.80 5.67
CA VAL A 20 -2.62 -21.55 5.09
C VAL A 20 -2.13 -21.79 3.67
N GLU A 21 -1.39 -22.87 3.43
CA GLU A 21 -0.88 -23.23 2.11
C GLU A 21 -2.02 -23.45 1.10
N ALA A 22 -3.09 -24.15 1.51
CA ALA A 22 -4.25 -24.38 0.66
C ALA A 22 -4.97 -23.07 0.28
N ILE A 23 -5.13 -22.15 1.24
CA ILE A 23 -5.77 -20.84 0.98
C ILE A 23 -4.96 -20.03 -0.03
N LEU A 24 -3.63 -19.96 0.17
CA LEU A 24 -2.75 -19.19 -0.71
C LEU A 24 -2.69 -19.82 -2.12
N THR A 25 -2.58 -21.14 -2.22
CA THR A 25 -2.50 -21.84 -3.52
C THR A 25 -3.78 -21.67 -4.35
N GLN A 26 -4.97 -21.82 -3.74
CA GLN A 26 -6.25 -21.63 -4.44
C GLN A 26 -6.39 -20.22 -5.00
N SER A 27 -5.91 -19.21 -4.29
CA SER A 27 -5.91 -17.83 -4.77
C SER A 27 -5.02 -17.62 -5.99
N GLU A 28 -3.86 -18.27 -6.02
CA GLU A 28 -2.88 -18.14 -7.10
C GLU A 28 -3.34 -18.86 -8.38
N GLU A 29 -4.03 -19.99 -8.27
CA GLU A 29 -4.63 -20.71 -9.41
C GLU A 29 -5.86 -20.01 -10.01
N SER A 30 -6.64 -19.35 -9.15
CA SER A 30 -7.89 -18.69 -9.54
C SER A 30 -7.68 -17.36 -10.28
N ALA A 31 -6.46 -16.81 -10.28
CA ALA A 31 -6.02 -15.70 -11.13
C ALA A 31 -5.86 -16.08 -12.63
N ASN A 32 -6.35 -17.26 -13.04
CA ASN A 32 -6.40 -17.69 -14.43
C ASN A 32 -7.37 -16.80 -15.26
N PRO A 33 -6.90 -16.12 -16.33
CA PRO A 33 -7.72 -15.21 -17.14
C PRO A 33 -8.92 -15.86 -17.86
N LEU A 34 -9.04 -17.18 -17.82
CA LEU A 34 -10.10 -17.97 -18.44
C LEU A 34 -11.24 -18.34 -17.48
N SER A 35 -11.09 -18.05 -16.18
CA SER A 35 -12.13 -18.24 -15.17
C SER A 35 -13.14 -17.09 -15.29
N GLY A 36 -14.44 -17.38 -15.37
CA GLY A 36 -15.49 -16.35 -15.42
C GLY A 36 -15.48 -15.45 -14.18
N GLU A 37 -16.08 -14.27 -14.26
CA GLU A 37 -16.18 -13.24 -13.20
C GLU A 37 -16.95 -13.67 -11.93
N ASP A 38 -17.24 -14.97 -11.75
CA ASP A 38 -17.91 -15.48 -10.56
C ASP A 38 -16.94 -15.44 -9.37
N GLU A 39 -17.14 -14.44 -8.51
CA GLU A 39 -16.58 -14.20 -7.17
C GLU A 39 -15.39 -15.10 -6.80
N LEU A 40 -14.20 -14.70 -7.26
CA LEU A 40 -12.95 -15.23 -6.74
C LEU A 40 -12.96 -15.03 -5.21
N PRO A 41 -12.76 -16.10 -4.41
CA PRO A 41 -12.74 -15.96 -2.96
C PRO A 41 -11.59 -15.02 -2.56
N GLN A 42 -11.94 -13.85 -2.01
CA GLN A 42 -10.95 -12.93 -1.49
C GLN A 42 -10.24 -13.55 -0.29
N ILE A 43 -8.91 -13.57 -0.31
CA ILE A 43 -8.11 -14.05 0.81
C ILE A 43 -8.38 -13.15 2.02
N ASN A 44 -8.74 -13.77 3.15
CA ASN A 44 -8.79 -13.07 4.42
C ASN A 44 -7.37 -12.97 5.01
N TRP A 45 -6.68 -11.88 4.68
CA TRP A 45 -5.30 -11.65 5.13
C TRP A 45 -5.15 -11.56 6.65
N ILE A 46 -6.18 -11.13 7.38
CA ILE A 46 -6.18 -11.09 8.85
C ILE A 46 -6.03 -12.51 9.39
N THR A 47 -6.81 -13.45 8.85
CA THR A 47 -6.72 -14.87 9.22
C THR A 47 -5.36 -15.47 8.89
N ILE A 48 -4.75 -15.10 7.75
CA ILE A 48 -3.39 -15.56 7.41
C ILE A 48 -2.37 -15.00 8.42
N SER A 49 -2.48 -13.72 8.80
CA SER A 49 -1.60 -13.10 9.79
C SER A 49 -1.72 -13.77 11.17
N GLU A 50 -2.93 -14.07 11.64
CA GLU A 50 -3.18 -14.78 12.90
C GLU A 50 -2.57 -16.19 12.90
N LYS A 51 -2.86 -16.97 11.84
CA LYS A 51 -2.37 -18.36 11.70
C LYS A 51 -0.85 -18.43 11.55
N THR A 52 -0.25 -17.54 10.76
CA THR A 52 1.20 -17.49 10.62
C THR A 52 1.87 -17.04 11.91
N SER A 53 1.26 -16.14 12.68
CA SER A 53 1.77 -15.76 14.01
C SER A 53 1.76 -16.92 15.00
N GLU A 54 0.72 -17.76 14.99
CA GLU A 54 0.65 -18.97 15.82
C GLU A 54 1.74 -19.97 15.44
N LEU A 55 1.92 -20.23 14.15
CA LEU A 55 2.99 -21.10 13.65
C LEU A 55 4.38 -20.56 14.02
N LEU A 56 4.61 -19.25 13.87
CA LEU A 56 5.91 -18.62 14.15
C LEU A 56 6.26 -18.58 15.64
N TYR A 57 5.27 -18.68 16.52
CA TYR A 57 5.51 -18.85 17.95
C TYR A 57 6.20 -20.19 18.27
N GLN A 58 5.91 -21.22 17.49
CA GLN A 58 6.42 -22.59 17.70
C GLN A 58 7.60 -22.92 16.78
N TYR A 59 7.58 -22.43 15.53
CA TYR A 59 8.48 -22.83 14.47
C TYR A 59 9.12 -21.62 13.78
N LYS A 60 10.44 -21.66 13.61
CA LYS A 60 11.16 -20.64 12.84
C LYS A 60 11.25 -21.09 11.37
N ASP A 61 10.14 -21.02 10.64
CA ASP A 61 10.06 -21.44 9.23
C ASP A 61 10.05 -20.24 8.27
N LEU A 62 10.93 -20.27 7.27
CA LEU A 62 11.11 -19.20 6.28
C LEU A 62 9.89 -19.01 5.38
N ARG A 63 9.16 -20.07 5.04
CA ARG A 63 7.93 -19.97 4.23
C ARG A 63 6.85 -19.26 5.03
N VAL A 64 6.69 -19.63 6.29
CA VAL A 64 5.71 -19.02 7.20
C VAL A 64 6.05 -17.55 7.48
N LEU A 65 7.33 -17.21 7.65
CA LEU A 65 7.78 -15.81 7.75
C LEU A 65 7.39 -15.01 6.52
N LEU A 66 7.54 -15.59 5.33
CA LEU A 66 7.20 -14.94 4.08
C LEU A 66 5.69 -14.74 3.92
N TRP A 67 4.89 -15.73 4.31
CA TRP A 67 3.43 -15.60 4.36
C TRP A 67 2.97 -14.56 5.37
N SER A 68 3.61 -14.48 6.53
CA SER A 68 3.35 -13.46 7.54
C SER A 68 3.68 -12.06 7.00
N LEU A 69 4.84 -11.91 6.35
CA LEU A 69 5.23 -10.66 5.67
C LEU A 69 4.19 -10.25 4.62
N ARG A 70 3.78 -11.18 3.75
CA ARG A 70 2.73 -10.95 2.74
C ARG A 70 1.42 -10.51 3.41
N ALA A 71 0.93 -11.24 4.40
CA ALA A 71 -0.32 -10.90 5.07
C ALA A 71 -0.29 -9.49 5.69
N ASN A 72 0.79 -9.16 6.40
CA ASN A 72 0.93 -7.85 7.03
C ASN A 72 1.15 -6.72 6.02
N LEU A 73 1.66 -7.02 4.82
CA LEU A 73 1.71 -6.07 3.71
C LEU A 73 0.30 -5.63 3.26
N TYR A 74 -0.65 -6.56 3.23
CA TYR A 74 -2.05 -6.27 2.89
C TYR A 74 -2.82 -5.57 4.02
N ILE A 75 -2.43 -5.79 5.28
CA ILE A 75 -3.09 -5.22 6.46
C ILE A 75 -2.56 -3.82 6.78
N ASP A 76 -1.25 -3.70 6.99
CA ASP A 76 -0.62 -2.49 7.52
C ASP A 76 0.14 -1.68 6.45
N GLY A 77 0.24 -2.20 5.23
CA GLY A 77 0.90 -1.54 4.11
C GLY A 77 2.42 -1.64 4.16
N ILE A 78 3.11 -0.61 3.66
CA ILE A 78 4.54 -0.71 3.37
C ILE A 78 5.45 -0.85 4.61
N SER A 79 5.00 -0.38 5.76
CA SER A 79 5.75 -0.52 7.03
C SER A 79 6.05 -1.99 7.36
N SER A 80 5.14 -2.89 6.97
CA SER A 80 5.31 -4.35 7.10
C SER A 80 6.43 -4.90 6.24
N LEU A 81 6.67 -4.34 5.05
CA LEU A 81 7.86 -4.73 4.26
C LEU A 81 9.14 -4.41 5.03
N PHE A 82 9.21 -3.21 5.61
CA PHE A 82 10.40 -2.73 6.32
C PHE A 82 10.68 -3.57 7.56
N SER A 83 9.66 -3.76 8.39
CA SER A 83 9.78 -4.55 9.62
C SER A 83 9.98 -6.04 9.32
N GLY A 84 9.27 -6.59 8.33
CA GLY A 84 9.33 -8.00 7.97
C GLY A 84 10.67 -8.42 7.38
N ILE A 85 11.21 -7.66 6.42
CA ILE A 85 12.55 -7.93 5.86
C ILE A 85 13.64 -7.77 6.93
N LYS A 86 13.53 -6.76 7.79
CA LYS A 86 14.45 -6.58 8.92
C LYS A 86 14.40 -7.79 9.85
N THR A 87 13.21 -8.23 10.23
CA THR A 87 13.00 -9.39 11.13
C THR A 87 13.57 -10.67 10.52
N LEU A 88 13.33 -10.89 9.22
CA LEU A 88 13.89 -12.01 8.47
C LEU A 88 15.42 -11.99 8.51
N ASN A 89 16.05 -10.84 8.22
CA ASN A 89 17.50 -10.70 8.27
C ASN A 89 18.07 -10.93 9.68
N GLU A 90 17.45 -10.34 10.72
CA GLU A 90 17.87 -10.55 12.12
C GLU A 90 17.74 -12.01 12.54
N LEU A 91 16.72 -12.72 12.07
CA LEU A 91 16.52 -14.12 12.37
C LEU A 91 17.59 -15.01 11.70
N ILE A 92 17.94 -14.70 10.46
CA ILE A 92 19.03 -15.36 9.73
C ILE A 92 20.37 -15.13 10.43
N GLU A 93 20.68 -13.89 10.83
CA GLU A 93 21.94 -13.56 11.50
C GLU A 93 22.07 -14.25 12.88
N ASN A 94 20.97 -14.32 13.66
CA ASN A 94 21.02 -14.80 15.04
C ASN A 94 20.73 -16.29 15.22
N ASN A 95 19.95 -16.91 14.32
CA ASN A 95 19.36 -18.24 14.55
C ASN A 95 19.44 -19.19 13.33
N SER A 96 20.42 -19.00 12.44
CA SER A 96 20.47 -19.73 11.16
C SER A 96 20.42 -21.26 11.24
N GLU A 97 20.88 -21.88 12.34
CA GLU A 97 20.85 -23.34 12.53
C GLU A 97 19.47 -23.90 12.88
N LEU A 98 18.56 -23.05 13.36
CA LEU A 98 17.22 -23.44 13.80
C LEU A 98 16.14 -23.13 12.77
N LEU A 99 16.53 -22.70 11.55
CA LEU A 99 15.59 -22.30 10.51
C LEU A 99 15.12 -23.48 9.67
N TYR A 100 13.80 -23.51 9.46
CA TYR A 100 13.12 -24.43 8.56
C TYR A 100 12.79 -23.76 7.22
N PRO A 101 12.65 -24.53 6.11
CA PRO A 101 12.70 -25.99 6.04
C PRO A 101 14.12 -26.56 6.20
N LYS A 102 14.23 -27.75 6.81
CA LYS A 102 15.48 -28.52 6.82
C LYS A 102 15.54 -29.41 5.58
N SER A 103 16.73 -29.62 5.02
CA SER A 103 16.90 -30.63 3.96
C SER A 103 16.74 -32.04 4.52
N GLU A 104 16.18 -32.94 3.73
CA GLU A 104 16.02 -34.37 4.06
C GLU A 104 17.37 -35.06 4.32
N ASP A 105 18.45 -34.57 3.68
CA ASP A 105 19.80 -35.12 3.80
C ASP A 105 20.54 -34.69 5.08
N GLY A 106 19.88 -33.94 5.96
CA GLY A 106 20.34 -33.67 7.32
C GLY A 106 21.49 -32.67 7.49
N ASP A 107 22.13 -32.20 6.41
CA ASP A 107 23.35 -31.39 6.52
C ASP A 107 23.31 -30.03 5.77
N ILE A 108 22.25 -29.69 5.03
CA ILE A 108 22.31 -28.52 4.14
C ILE A 108 21.00 -27.72 4.16
N ARG A 109 21.12 -26.40 4.27
CA ARG A 109 20.03 -25.40 4.19
C ARG A 109 19.48 -25.23 2.75
N SER A 110 19.53 -26.28 1.93
CA SER A 110 19.34 -26.21 0.48
C SER A 110 17.95 -25.78 0.03
N GLY A 111 16.94 -25.91 0.90
CA GLY A 111 15.58 -25.45 0.64
C GLY A 111 15.33 -23.95 0.92
N HIS A 112 16.26 -23.23 1.55
CA HIS A 112 16.00 -21.86 2.03
C HIS A 112 15.84 -20.84 0.89
N ALA A 113 16.64 -20.96 -0.18
CA ALA A 113 16.48 -20.12 -1.36
C ALA A 113 15.10 -20.30 -2.01
N ALA A 114 14.64 -21.55 -2.16
CA ALA A 114 13.32 -21.85 -2.69
C ALA A 114 12.20 -21.37 -1.76
N ALA A 115 12.35 -21.54 -0.44
CA ALA A 115 11.40 -21.07 0.57
C ALA A 115 11.19 -19.54 0.53
N LEU A 116 12.23 -18.79 0.14
CA LEU A 116 12.19 -17.33 0.00
C LEU A 116 11.86 -16.86 -1.43
N GLY A 117 11.55 -17.79 -2.34
CA GLY A 117 11.45 -17.53 -3.78
C GLY A 117 10.42 -16.48 -4.20
N TRP A 118 9.41 -16.18 -3.37
CA TRP A 118 8.48 -15.06 -3.64
C TRP A 118 9.23 -13.73 -3.78
N LEU A 119 10.30 -13.49 -3.01
CA LEU A 119 11.11 -12.26 -3.11
C LEU A 119 11.78 -12.07 -4.49
N SER A 120 11.95 -13.16 -5.24
CA SER A 120 12.49 -13.17 -6.60
C SER A 120 11.40 -13.18 -7.68
N ALA A 121 10.15 -13.42 -7.29
CA ALA A 121 9.04 -13.60 -8.20
C ALA A 121 8.46 -12.24 -8.66
N SER A 122 7.95 -12.18 -9.89
CA SER A 122 7.28 -10.98 -10.40
C SER A 122 5.98 -10.64 -9.65
N GLN A 123 5.39 -11.65 -9.00
CA GLN A 123 4.26 -11.54 -8.09
C GLN A 123 4.60 -10.62 -6.91
N CYS A 124 5.79 -10.72 -6.32
CA CYS A 124 6.20 -9.82 -5.22
C CYS A 124 6.14 -8.35 -5.63
N ILE A 125 6.67 -8.00 -6.80
CA ILE A 125 6.62 -6.63 -7.31
C ILE A 125 5.17 -6.22 -7.61
N SER A 126 4.35 -7.13 -8.12
CA SER A 126 2.93 -6.86 -8.40
C SER A 126 2.14 -6.58 -7.11
N GLU A 127 2.36 -7.35 -6.06
CA GLU A 127 1.75 -7.13 -4.72
C GLU A 127 2.25 -5.82 -4.10
N LEU A 128 3.57 -5.55 -4.18
CA LEU A 128 4.17 -4.32 -3.68
C LEU A 128 3.61 -3.08 -4.37
N LYS A 129 3.40 -3.12 -5.69
CA LYS A 129 2.78 -2.03 -6.44
C LYS A 129 1.40 -1.62 -5.90
N LEU A 130 0.63 -2.58 -5.40
CA LEU A 130 -0.71 -2.35 -4.83
C LEU A 130 -0.67 -1.94 -3.35
N THR A 131 0.49 -2.02 -2.71
CA THR A 131 0.66 -1.75 -1.28
C THR A 131 0.52 -0.26 -1.01
N LYS A 132 -0.29 0.10 0.00
CA LYS A 132 -0.45 1.48 0.47
C LYS A 132 0.81 1.98 1.17
N ILE A 133 1.13 3.25 0.97
CA ILE A 133 2.26 3.92 1.63
C ILE A 133 1.93 4.19 3.11
N THR A 134 0.69 4.55 3.40
CA THR A 134 0.18 4.82 4.76
C THR A 134 -1.22 4.27 4.91
N ALA A 135 -1.63 3.92 6.13
CA ALA A 135 -3.00 3.45 6.40
C ALA A 135 -4.08 4.45 5.95
N ASP A 136 -3.82 5.74 6.15
CA ASP A 136 -4.82 6.82 6.01
C ASP A 136 -4.99 7.34 4.58
N HIS A 137 -4.12 6.95 3.64
CA HIS A 137 -4.13 7.48 2.28
C HIS A 137 -4.23 6.37 1.23
N HIS A 138 -4.80 6.74 0.07
CA HIS A 138 -5.01 5.82 -1.06
C HIS A 138 -3.76 5.61 -1.92
N TYR A 139 -2.67 6.33 -1.67
CA TYR A 139 -1.47 6.22 -2.48
C TYR A 139 -0.74 4.90 -2.24
N THR A 140 -0.30 4.33 -3.35
CA THR A 140 0.38 3.05 -3.44
C THR A 140 1.82 3.21 -3.91
N LEU A 141 2.63 2.17 -3.78
CA LEU A 141 3.99 2.20 -4.35
C LEU A 141 4.00 2.34 -5.86
N ASN A 142 2.96 1.86 -6.55
CA ASN A 142 2.85 2.09 -7.98
C ASN A 142 2.81 3.58 -8.31
N ASP A 143 2.17 4.41 -7.47
CA ASP A 143 2.10 5.85 -7.68
C ASP A 143 3.48 6.52 -7.55
N ILE A 144 4.35 6.01 -6.67
CA ILE A 144 5.76 6.46 -6.60
C ILE A 144 6.54 5.96 -7.82
N ALA A 145 6.39 4.69 -8.20
CA ALA A 145 7.19 4.07 -9.26
C ALA A 145 6.81 4.54 -10.67
N SER A 146 5.57 4.96 -10.88
CA SER A 146 5.02 5.37 -12.18
C SER A 146 5.23 6.85 -12.50
N ILE A 147 5.73 7.66 -11.57
CA ILE A 147 6.19 9.01 -11.87
C ILE A 147 7.40 8.90 -12.80
N ASP A 148 7.14 9.16 -14.08
CA ASP A 148 8.19 9.21 -15.07
C ASP A 148 8.86 10.57 -15.04
N SER A 149 10.19 10.60 -15.18
CA SER A 149 10.99 11.83 -15.04
C SER A 149 10.73 12.87 -16.14
N GLY A 150 9.85 12.58 -17.11
CA GLY A 150 9.56 13.44 -18.27
C GLY A 150 8.08 13.85 -18.45
N GLU A 151 7.12 13.20 -17.79
CA GLU A 151 5.68 13.53 -17.88
C GLU A 151 5.10 13.66 -16.48
N ILE A 152 5.59 14.66 -15.74
CA ILE A 152 4.96 15.06 -14.49
C ILE A 152 3.62 15.70 -14.85
N ARG A 153 2.51 15.03 -14.53
CA ARG A 153 1.23 15.73 -14.38
C ARG A 153 1.36 16.56 -13.11
N ASP A 154 1.73 17.83 -13.23
CA ASP A 154 2.12 18.73 -12.13
C ASP A 154 1.24 18.59 -10.86
N ASN A 155 -0.07 18.45 -11.02
CA ASN A 155 -1.00 18.31 -9.89
C ASN A 155 -0.85 17.00 -9.09
N TYR A 156 -0.46 15.90 -9.74
CA TYR A 156 -0.31 14.58 -9.09
C TYR A 156 1.00 14.50 -8.30
N ALA A 157 2.10 15.01 -8.85
CA ALA A 157 3.38 15.08 -8.16
C ALA A 157 3.36 16.09 -7.01
N THR A 158 2.62 17.20 -7.14
CA THR A 158 2.41 18.16 -6.06
C THR A 158 1.64 17.52 -4.89
N SER A 159 0.63 16.71 -5.17
CA SER A 159 -0.15 16.03 -4.13
C SER A 159 0.67 14.94 -3.41
N LEU A 160 1.49 14.19 -4.14
CA LEU A 160 2.39 13.18 -3.56
C LEU A 160 3.55 13.82 -2.77
N SER A 161 4.16 14.90 -3.28
CA SER A 161 5.21 15.63 -2.55
C SER A 161 4.67 16.27 -1.28
N ALA A 162 3.46 16.85 -1.30
CA ALA A 162 2.79 17.36 -0.10
C ALA A 162 2.54 16.25 0.93
N LEU A 163 2.09 15.07 0.50
CA LEU A 163 1.94 13.92 1.38
C LEU A 163 3.28 13.46 1.97
N LEU A 164 4.32 13.31 1.16
CA LEU A 164 5.65 12.90 1.63
C LEU A 164 6.26 13.92 2.60
N THR A 165 6.01 15.21 2.37
CA THR A 165 6.39 16.28 3.29
C THR A 165 5.60 16.19 4.60
N SER A 166 4.30 15.86 4.54
CA SER A 166 3.51 15.59 5.74
C SER A 166 4.04 14.38 6.53
N LEU A 167 4.42 13.30 5.83
CA LEU A 167 4.94 12.09 6.45
C LEU A 167 6.32 12.26 7.08
N THR A 168 7.20 13.04 6.46
CA THR A 168 8.51 13.37 7.06
C THR A 168 8.38 14.22 8.32
N ASN A 169 7.37 15.10 8.36
CA ASN A 169 7.05 15.94 9.53
C ASN A 169 6.17 15.24 10.59
N SER A 170 5.67 14.05 10.31
CA SER A 170 4.86 13.27 11.25
C SER A 170 5.76 12.45 12.17
N ASP A 171 5.46 12.44 13.48
CA ASP A 171 6.21 11.70 14.51
C ASP A 171 6.07 10.17 14.40
N ASP A 172 5.44 9.65 13.35
CA ASP A 172 5.29 8.21 13.14
C ASP A 172 6.64 7.62 12.69
N ILE A 173 7.40 7.12 13.68
CA ILE A 173 8.81 6.71 13.61
C ILE A 173 9.09 5.72 12.46
N ASN A 174 8.07 4.99 11.98
CA ASN A 174 8.21 3.97 10.95
C ASN A 174 8.20 4.50 9.49
N ILE A 175 7.78 5.75 9.25
CA ILE A 175 7.59 6.28 7.89
C ILE A 175 8.37 7.59 7.66
N SER A 176 8.89 8.25 8.71
CA SER A 176 9.60 9.53 8.64
C SER A 176 10.82 9.54 7.67
N ASN A 177 11.34 8.38 7.23
CA ASN A 177 12.37 8.27 6.20
C ASN A 177 12.18 7.06 5.25
N ILE A 178 11.12 7.09 4.43
CA ILE A 178 10.78 6.01 3.48
C ILE A 178 11.97 5.60 2.58
N SER A 179 12.71 6.57 2.03
CA SER A 179 13.86 6.27 1.15
C SER A 179 15.01 5.58 1.90
N GLY A 180 15.25 5.97 3.16
CA GLY A 180 16.17 5.29 4.06
C GLY A 180 15.74 3.86 4.41
N HIS A 181 14.43 3.65 4.61
CA HIS A 181 13.88 2.31 4.83
C HIS A 181 14.03 1.41 3.60
N PHE A 182 13.73 1.91 2.39
CA PHE A 182 14.00 1.15 1.16
C PHE A 182 15.48 0.81 0.99
N SER A 183 16.38 1.74 1.31
CA SER A 183 17.82 1.49 1.26
C SER A 183 18.23 0.38 2.24
N SER A 184 17.65 0.37 3.44
CA SER A 184 17.89 -0.66 4.46
C SER A 184 17.32 -2.03 4.05
N VAL A 185 16.16 -2.05 3.39
CA VAL A 185 15.59 -3.27 2.80
C VAL A 185 16.52 -3.83 1.73
N ILE A 186 17.03 -3.00 0.81
CA ILE A 186 17.97 -3.43 -0.23
C ILE A 186 19.22 -4.08 0.39
N GLN A 187 19.82 -3.46 1.41
CA GLN A 187 20.97 -4.03 2.13
C GLN A 187 20.65 -5.36 2.82
N SER A 188 19.45 -5.48 3.38
CA SER A 188 19.00 -6.72 4.02
C SER A 188 18.75 -7.82 2.99
N LEU A 189 18.23 -7.48 1.81
CA LEU A 189 18.05 -8.43 0.70
C LEU A 189 19.40 -8.99 0.23
N ASP A 190 20.45 -8.16 0.13
CA ASP A 190 21.79 -8.65 -0.23
C ASP A 190 22.31 -9.72 0.74
N LYS A 191 22.11 -9.51 2.05
CA LYS A 191 22.49 -10.48 3.09
C LYS A 191 21.64 -11.75 3.06
N ILE A 192 20.34 -11.61 2.82
CA ILE A 192 19.41 -12.74 2.69
C ILE A 192 19.79 -13.59 1.48
N GLU A 193 20.11 -12.97 0.34
CA GLU A 193 20.60 -13.67 -0.87
C GLU A 193 21.93 -14.38 -0.59
N GLU A 194 22.89 -13.72 0.05
CA GLU A 194 24.17 -14.33 0.42
C GLU A 194 23.95 -15.57 1.29
N TYR A 195 23.10 -15.46 2.31
CA TYR A 195 22.74 -16.58 3.18
C TYR A 195 22.05 -17.73 2.44
N ALA A 196 20.98 -17.42 1.71
CA ALA A 196 20.13 -18.44 1.09
C ALA A 196 20.85 -19.17 -0.04
N ASN A 197 21.71 -18.46 -0.79
CA ASN A 197 22.44 -19.03 -1.92
C ASN A 197 23.74 -19.73 -1.50
N HIS A 198 24.24 -19.53 -0.28
CA HIS A 198 25.45 -20.22 0.18
C HIS A 198 25.29 -21.75 0.19
N TYR A 199 24.07 -22.24 0.39
CA TYR A 199 23.77 -23.65 0.60
C TYR A 199 22.86 -24.26 -0.48
N THR A 200 22.66 -23.59 -1.63
CA THR A 200 21.77 -24.08 -2.69
C THR A 200 22.48 -24.94 -3.73
N ASP A 201 21.88 -26.10 -4.06
CA ASP A 201 22.32 -26.98 -5.15
C ASP A 201 21.46 -26.81 -6.42
N GLY A 202 20.49 -25.89 -6.41
CA GLY A 202 19.52 -25.76 -7.50
C GLY A 202 18.97 -24.35 -7.66
N TYR A 203 17.95 -24.01 -6.87
CA TYR A 203 17.28 -22.71 -6.99
C TYR A 203 18.14 -21.58 -6.39
N ILE A 204 18.41 -20.54 -7.16
CA ILE A 204 19.12 -19.35 -6.70
C ILE A 204 18.07 -18.26 -6.43
N LEU A 205 18.08 -17.72 -5.21
CA LEU A 205 17.33 -16.54 -4.86
C LEU A 205 17.99 -15.32 -5.52
N ASP A 206 17.29 -14.71 -6.47
CA ASP A 206 17.71 -13.49 -7.16
C ASP A 206 16.68 -12.37 -6.93
N CYS A 207 17.00 -11.43 -6.06
CA CYS A 207 16.18 -10.28 -5.72
C CYS A 207 16.52 -9.05 -6.57
N SER A 208 17.27 -9.19 -7.67
CA SER A 208 17.70 -8.05 -8.51
C SER A 208 16.54 -7.20 -9.01
N ALA A 209 15.45 -7.82 -9.47
CA ALA A 209 14.26 -7.11 -9.94
C ALA A 209 13.59 -6.31 -8.81
N LEU A 210 13.47 -6.90 -7.61
CA LEU A 210 12.94 -6.22 -6.43
C LEU A 210 13.84 -5.04 -6.04
N LYS A 211 15.15 -5.25 -5.96
CA LYS A 211 16.13 -4.18 -5.65
C LYS A 211 16.07 -3.03 -6.65
N GLN A 212 15.92 -3.32 -7.94
CA GLN A 212 15.76 -2.31 -8.99
C GLN A 212 14.46 -1.51 -8.81
N PHE A 213 13.34 -2.19 -8.51
CA PHE A 213 12.06 -1.54 -8.23
C PHE A 213 12.17 -0.59 -7.01
N LEU A 214 12.75 -1.04 -5.91
CA LEU A 214 12.95 -0.21 -4.72
C LEU A 214 13.91 0.97 -4.98
N THR A 215 14.96 0.75 -5.78
CA THR A 215 15.89 1.82 -6.21
C THR A 215 15.18 2.89 -7.04
N ARG A 216 14.28 2.47 -7.93
CA ARG A 216 13.42 3.39 -8.69
C ARG A 216 12.55 4.23 -7.75
N CYS A 217 11.90 3.61 -6.76
CA CYS A 217 11.13 4.34 -5.75
C CYS A 217 11.99 5.37 -4.99
N ILE A 218 13.19 4.99 -4.53
CA ILE A 218 14.13 5.91 -3.87
C ILE A 218 14.45 7.10 -4.78
N SER A 219 14.74 6.85 -6.07
CA SER A 219 15.08 7.92 -7.02
C SER A 219 13.94 8.92 -7.19
N THR A 220 12.70 8.45 -7.31
CA THR A 220 11.52 9.32 -7.41
C THR A 220 11.31 10.12 -6.12
N LEU A 221 11.41 9.48 -4.96
CA LEU A 221 11.23 10.14 -3.67
C LEU A 221 12.24 11.29 -3.48
N ASN A 222 13.50 11.07 -3.84
CA ASN A 222 14.54 12.10 -3.75
C ASN A 222 14.29 13.26 -4.73
N GLN A 223 13.75 12.97 -5.92
CA GLN A 223 13.34 14.02 -6.86
C GLN A 223 12.20 14.86 -6.28
N LEU A 224 11.15 14.22 -5.74
CA LEU A 224 10.01 14.91 -5.12
C LEU A 224 10.43 15.79 -3.93
N ALA A 225 11.35 15.32 -3.09
CA ALA A 225 11.89 16.11 -1.98
C ALA A 225 12.68 17.34 -2.44
N SER A 226 13.31 17.27 -3.62
CA SER A 226 14.05 18.41 -4.18
C SER A 226 13.13 19.52 -4.69
N PHE A 227 11.88 19.20 -5.07
CA PHE A 227 10.88 20.19 -5.51
C PHE A 227 10.28 20.99 -4.34
N SER A 228 10.12 20.38 -3.16
CA SER A 228 9.57 21.07 -1.98
C SER A 228 10.50 22.16 -1.42
N ASP A 229 11.82 22.01 -1.59
CA ASP A 229 12.80 23.00 -1.14
C ASP A 229 12.85 24.24 -2.05
N THR A 230 12.41 24.13 -3.30
CA THR A 230 12.43 25.26 -4.25
C THR A 230 11.29 26.27 -4.07
N ASP A 231 10.19 25.87 -3.41
CA ASP A 231 9.04 26.77 -3.17
C ASP A 231 9.12 27.58 -1.86
N THR A 232 10.15 27.36 -1.03
CA THR A 232 10.26 28.04 0.29
C THR A 232 11.09 29.32 0.31
N HIS A 233 11.66 29.77 -0.82
CA HIS A 233 12.42 31.02 -0.86
C HIS A 233 12.18 31.85 -2.12
N SER A 234 11.10 32.64 -2.12
CA SER A 234 11.03 33.94 -2.79
C SER A 234 9.78 34.73 -2.37
N GLU A 235 9.77 35.29 -1.17
CA GLU A 235 8.99 36.52 -0.91
C GLU A 235 9.96 37.63 -0.47
N PRO A 236 9.98 38.80 -1.13
CA PRO A 236 10.72 39.96 -0.64
C PRO A 236 10.03 40.48 0.63
N GLN A 237 10.70 40.38 1.77
CA GLN A 237 10.28 41.05 3.00
C GLN A 237 10.40 42.57 2.81
N GLU A 238 9.28 43.27 2.59
CA GLU A 238 9.16 44.68 2.93
C GLU A 238 8.72 44.82 4.39
N SER A 239 9.66 45.27 5.20
CA SER A 239 9.47 45.68 6.59
C SER A 239 8.86 47.08 6.68
N LEU A 240 7.71 47.24 7.36
CA LEU A 240 7.32 48.52 7.97
C LEU A 240 6.57 48.29 9.31
N SER A 241 7.11 48.95 10.35
CA SER A 241 6.70 49.07 11.76
C SER A 241 5.46 49.96 11.97
N ASP A 242 4.47 49.55 12.79
CA ASP A 242 4.20 49.87 14.23
C ASP A 242 3.09 50.92 14.46
N GLY A 243 2.21 50.68 15.45
CA GLY A 243 1.23 51.67 15.95
C GLY A 243 -0.11 51.20 16.57
N SER A 244 -0.08 50.71 17.83
CA SER A 244 -0.98 51.03 18.97
C SER A 244 -2.53 50.82 18.97
N ASN A 245 -2.97 49.92 19.88
CA ASN A 245 -4.25 49.57 20.58
C ASN A 245 -5.26 50.69 20.99
N PRO A 246 -6.42 50.42 21.71
CA PRO A 246 -7.27 49.21 21.91
C PRO A 246 -8.84 49.47 21.89
N GLU A 247 -9.69 48.42 21.94
CA GLU A 247 -10.87 48.23 22.83
C GLU A 247 -11.85 47.09 22.39
N THR A 248 -12.24 46.26 23.36
CA THR A 248 -13.10 45.03 23.38
C THR A 248 -14.62 45.31 23.19
N PRO A 249 -15.59 44.33 23.03
CA PRO A 249 -15.57 42.96 23.59
C PRO A 249 -16.30 41.80 22.84
N VAL A 250 -15.97 40.56 23.28
CA VAL A 250 -16.66 39.24 23.21
C VAL A 250 -17.52 38.85 21.98
N THR A 251 -17.10 37.77 21.30
CA THR A 251 -17.88 36.54 21.11
C THR A 251 -16.94 35.35 20.94
N ALA A 252 -17.25 34.25 21.65
CA ALA A 252 -16.49 33.02 21.63
C ALA A 252 -16.47 32.42 20.20
N SER A 253 -15.30 32.46 19.56
CA SER A 253 -15.05 31.70 18.33
C SER A 253 -14.50 30.33 18.72
N LEU A 254 -15.34 29.30 18.55
CA LEU A 254 -14.89 27.94 18.35
C LEU A 254 -14.27 27.87 16.96
N SER A 255 -12.98 28.18 16.86
CA SER A 255 -12.18 27.96 15.65
C SER A 255 -10.86 27.36 16.07
N GLY A 256 -10.90 26.09 16.45
CA GLY A 256 -9.76 25.21 16.25
C GLY A 256 -9.74 24.79 14.78
N PRO A 257 -8.57 24.60 14.15
CA PRO A 257 -8.51 23.98 12.84
C PRO A 257 -9.18 22.61 12.94
N VAL A 258 -10.23 22.40 12.15
CA VAL A 258 -10.84 21.08 11.99
C VAL A 258 -9.76 20.19 11.40
N ARG A 259 -9.22 19.29 12.21
CA ARG A 259 -8.39 18.18 11.74
C ARG A 259 -9.27 17.33 10.82
N MET A 260 -9.10 17.48 9.51
CA MET A 260 -9.69 16.60 8.50
C MET A 260 -8.94 15.28 8.52
N THR A 261 -9.18 14.43 9.52
CA THR A 261 -8.56 13.10 9.57
C THR A 261 -9.56 11.97 9.65
N ASP A 262 -10.85 12.19 9.42
CA ASP A 262 -11.79 11.08 9.21
C ASP A 262 -13.09 11.60 8.55
N ILE A 263 -13.08 11.77 7.23
CA ILE A 263 -14.33 11.97 6.49
C ILE A 263 -14.93 10.58 6.20
N THR A 264 -15.57 9.98 7.19
CA THR A 264 -16.44 8.82 6.95
C THR A 264 -17.80 9.33 6.47
N LEU A 265 -18.14 9.13 5.19
CA LEU A 265 -19.45 9.49 4.64
C LEU A 265 -20.48 8.42 5.02
N ARG A 266 -21.42 8.75 5.90
CA ARG A 266 -22.44 7.83 6.46
C ARG A 266 -23.82 8.06 5.87
N SER A 267 -24.01 9.14 5.12
CA SER A 267 -25.30 9.49 4.54
C SER A 267 -25.18 10.15 3.17
N ARG A 268 -26.25 10.03 2.37
CA ARG A 268 -26.34 10.69 1.07
C ARG A 268 -26.32 12.21 1.16
N GLN A 269 -26.84 12.77 2.25
CA GLN A 269 -26.75 14.20 2.54
C GLN A 269 -25.29 14.65 2.72
N GLU A 270 -24.46 13.87 3.42
CA GLU A 270 -23.02 14.19 3.58
C GLU A 270 -22.28 14.19 2.25
N VAL A 271 -22.62 13.26 1.34
CA VAL A 271 -22.07 13.25 -0.02
C VAL A 271 -22.42 14.55 -0.76
N LEU A 272 -23.66 15.02 -0.68
CA LEU A 272 -24.08 16.27 -1.34
C LEU A 272 -23.34 17.49 -0.79
N ILE A 273 -23.17 17.55 0.54
CA ILE A 273 -22.42 18.62 1.21
C ILE A 273 -20.95 18.62 0.76
N MET A 274 -20.33 17.44 0.67
CA MET A 274 -18.95 17.33 0.21
C MET A 274 -18.80 17.77 -1.25
N LEU A 275 -19.74 17.37 -2.13
CA LEU A 275 -19.75 17.83 -3.51
C LEU A 275 -19.93 19.35 -3.62
N ASP A 276 -20.66 19.98 -2.70
CA ASP A 276 -20.74 21.45 -2.62
C ASP A 276 -19.43 22.09 -2.17
N CYS A 277 -18.73 21.52 -1.19
CA CYS A 277 -17.40 21.99 -0.80
C CYS A 277 -16.39 21.89 -1.96
N ILE A 278 -16.45 20.81 -2.73
CA ILE A 278 -15.61 20.62 -3.92
C ILE A 278 -15.95 21.65 -5.01
N LEU A 279 -17.23 21.92 -5.25
CA LEU A 279 -17.65 22.96 -6.21
C LEU A 279 -17.16 24.35 -5.80
N ASP A 280 -17.25 24.69 -4.51
CA ASP A 280 -16.76 25.97 -3.96
C ASP A 280 -15.23 26.10 -4.10
N TYR A 281 -14.48 25.01 -3.93
CA TYR A 281 -13.04 24.98 -4.24
C TYR A 281 -12.76 25.33 -5.71
N PHE A 282 -13.38 24.62 -6.65
CA PHE A 282 -13.15 24.89 -8.07
C PHE A 282 -13.58 26.31 -8.47
N GLN A 283 -14.65 26.83 -7.88
CA GLN A 283 -15.10 28.19 -8.17
C GLN A 283 -14.09 29.26 -7.68
N ARG A 284 -13.36 28.99 -6.58
CA ARG A 284 -12.39 29.93 -6.00
C ARG A 284 -11.00 29.82 -6.59
N TYR A 285 -10.54 28.60 -6.88
CA TYR A 285 -9.14 28.34 -7.24
C TYR A 285 -8.96 27.96 -8.71
N GLU A 286 -9.99 27.38 -9.37
CA GLU A 286 -9.88 26.88 -10.75
C GLU A 286 -11.16 27.13 -11.59
N PRO A 287 -11.58 28.40 -11.81
CA PRO A 287 -12.88 28.73 -12.40
C PRO A 287 -13.07 28.27 -13.86
N SER A 288 -11.98 28.00 -14.58
CA SER A 288 -12.00 27.50 -15.96
C SER A 288 -11.96 25.97 -16.07
N HIS A 289 -11.89 25.26 -14.95
CA HIS A 289 -11.83 23.80 -14.95
C HIS A 289 -13.18 23.20 -15.42
N PRO A 290 -13.19 22.11 -16.23
CA PRO A 290 -14.43 21.53 -16.75
C PRO A 290 -15.19 20.66 -15.73
N VAL A 291 -14.52 20.19 -14.66
CA VAL A 291 -15.11 19.27 -13.65
C VAL A 291 -16.34 19.79 -12.92
N PRO A 292 -16.47 21.08 -12.55
CA PRO A 292 -17.69 21.60 -11.93
C PRO A 292 -18.98 21.27 -12.70
N ILE A 293 -18.94 21.26 -14.03
CA ILE A 293 -20.08 20.92 -14.88
C ILE A 293 -20.49 19.46 -14.66
N PHE A 294 -19.52 18.55 -14.57
CA PHE A 294 -19.77 17.13 -14.34
C PHE A 294 -20.26 16.87 -12.92
N ILE A 295 -19.65 17.51 -11.91
CA ILE A 295 -20.10 17.38 -10.51
C ILE A 295 -21.54 17.88 -10.36
N GLN A 296 -21.88 19.04 -10.93
CA GLN A 296 -23.23 19.57 -10.87
C GLN A 296 -24.25 18.63 -11.54
N ARG A 297 -23.88 17.99 -12.66
CA ARG A 297 -24.70 16.96 -13.30
C ARG A 297 -24.86 15.72 -12.43
N SER A 298 -23.78 15.22 -11.84
CA SER A 298 -23.80 14.08 -10.91
C SER A 298 -24.69 14.35 -9.69
N LYS A 299 -24.62 15.57 -9.11
CA LYS A 299 -25.49 15.99 -8.00
C LYS A 299 -26.97 15.91 -8.35
N GLN A 300 -27.35 16.24 -9.59
CA GLN A 300 -28.74 16.16 -10.03
C GLN A 300 -29.23 14.72 -10.24
N MET A 301 -28.33 13.78 -10.51
CA MET A 301 -28.65 12.36 -10.74
C MET A 301 -28.73 11.56 -9.44
N ILE A 302 -28.06 12.03 -8.38
CA ILE A 302 -28.09 11.40 -7.07
C ILE A 302 -29.56 11.30 -6.59
N GLY A 303 -30.07 10.06 -6.60
CA GLY A 303 -31.43 9.65 -6.20
C GLY A 303 -32.54 9.71 -7.22
N MET A 304 -32.21 9.92 -8.48
CA MET A 304 -33.12 9.61 -9.56
C MET A 304 -33.19 8.08 -9.73
N ASP A 305 -34.34 7.56 -10.16
CA ASP A 305 -34.41 6.17 -10.63
C ASP A 305 -33.58 6.01 -11.92
N PHE A 306 -33.08 4.79 -12.15
CA PHE A 306 -32.17 4.49 -13.25
C PHE A 306 -32.75 4.89 -14.63
N ALA A 307 -34.06 4.70 -14.85
CA ALA A 307 -34.72 5.06 -16.09
C ALA A 307 -34.65 6.58 -16.34
N SER A 308 -34.92 7.37 -15.31
CA SER A 308 -34.81 8.83 -15.35
C SER A 308 -33.37 9.33 -15.54
N ILE A 309 -32.36 8.58 -15.05
CA ILE A 309 -30.94 8.90 -15.28
C ILE A 309 -30.58 8.69 -16.76
N VAL A 310 -31.01 7.57 -17.36
CA VAL A 310 -30.70 7.28 -18.76
C VAL A 310 -31.41 8.25 -19.70
N GLU A 311 -32.67 8.61 -19.41
CA GLU A 311 -33.40 9.63 -20.17
C GLU A 311 -32.68 10.98 -20.19
N LYS A 312 -32.04 11.37 -19.07
CA LYS A 312 -31.25 12.60 -18.97
C LYS A 312 -29.88 12.53 -19.66
N LEU A 313 -29.22 11.37 -19.65
CA LEU A 313 -27.87 11.21 -20.21
C LEU A 313 -27.89 10.98 -21.72
N LEU A 314 -28.88 10.26 -22.22
CA LEU A 314 -28.97 9.82 -23.61
C LEU A 314 -30.44 9.87 -24.08
N PRO A 315 -31.00 11.07 -24.32
CA PRO A 315 -32.40 11.21 -24.75
C PRO A 315 -32.73 10.44 -26.03
N GLU A 316 -31.74 10.25 -26.92
CA GLU A 316 -31.86 9.49 -28.17
C GLU A 316 -31.80 7.95 -27.99
N SER A 317 -31.46 7.45 -26.79
CA SER A 317 -31.32 6.00 -26.51
C SER A 317 -32.49 5.41 -25.72
N VAL A 318 -33.46 6.25 -25.31
CA VAL A 318 -34.65 5.84 -24.55
C VAL A 318 -35.51 4.86 -25.36
N SER A 319 -35.63 5.07 -26.68
CA SER A 319 -36.37 4.18 -27.58
C SER A 319 -35.72 2.79 -27.71
N THR A 320 -34.40 2.70 -27.59
CA THR A 320 -33.65 1.43 -27.63
C THR A 320 -33.81 0.67 -26.31
N LEU A 321 -33.81 1.36 -25.16
CA LEU A 321 -34.06 0.70 -23.88
C LEU A 321 -35.50 0.19 -23.74
N GLN A 322 -36.51 0.90 -24.25
CA GLN A 322 -37.89 0.40 -24.27
C GLN A 322 -38.06 -0.87 -25.12
N GLN A 323 -37.22 -1.09 -26.13
CA GLN A 323 -37.19 -2.34 -26.89
C GLN A 323 -36.55 -3.51 -26.11
N PHE A 324 -35.62 -3.23 -25.20
CA PHE A 324 -34.96 -4.26 -24.37
C PHE A 324 -35.68 -4.55 -23.05
N THR A 325 -36.44 -3.59 -22.50
CA THR A 325 -37.21 -3.76 -21.25
C THR A 325 -38.70 -4.03 -21.48
N GLY A 326 -39.06 -4.54 -22.67
CA GLY A 326 -40.43 -4.90 -23.01
C GLY A 326 -41.01 -5.90 -22.00
N LYS A 327 -42.25 -5.64 -21.56
CA LYS A 327 -43.16 -6.65 -20.99
C LYS A 327 -43.29 -7.86 -21.92
#